data_AF-A0A848LWS0-F1
#
_entry.id   AF-A0A848LWS0-F1
#
_cell.length_a   1.000
_cell.length_b   1.000
_cell.length_c   1.000
_cell.angle_alpha   90.00
_cell.angle_beta   90.00
_cell.angle_gamma   90.00
#
_symmetry.space_group_name_H-M   'P 1'
#
loop_
_entity.id
_entity.type
_entity.pdbx_description
1 polymer ?
#
loop_
_entity_poly.entity_id
_entity_poly.type
_entity_poly.pdbx_seq_one_letter_code
_entity_poly.pdbx_strand_id
1 'polypeptide(L)'
;PRTAADVNRDGRADIVGFANDGVYVALSTGTGFTAGQFWLGEFGYDAGGWRVEKHPRTVADVNGDGRADIVGFANDGVYVALSTGTGFTAGQFWLGEFGYDAGGWRVEKHPRTAADVNRDGRADIVGFANDGVYVALSTGTGFTAGQFWLGEYGYNAGGWLVEQHPRTVADVNGDGRADIVGFANGGVYVALSTGTGFTAGQFWLYEFGYSQGWHVEMHPRTAADINGNGRADIIGFGNDGADVQLY
;
A
#
# COMPACT_ATOMS: atom_id res chain seq x y z
N PRO A 1 8.25 -1.50 11.06
CA PRO A 1 6.83 -1.67 10.64
C PRO A 1 6.48 -3.16 10.61
N ARG A 2 5.19 -3.52 10.63
CA ARG A 2 4.71 -4.90 10.46
C ARG A 2 3.61 -4.90 9.42
N THR A 3 3.56 -5.92 8.59
CA THR A 3 2.55 -6.10 7.53
C THR A 3 2.26 -7.58 7.35
N ALA A 4 1.20 -7.91 6.59
CA ALA A 4 0.84 -9.28 6.28
C ALA A 4 0.64 -9.47 4.77
N ALA A 5 1.25 -10.51 4.21
CA ALA A 5 1.09 -10.93 2.82
C ALA A 5 1.63 -12.35 2.63
N ASP A 6 1.19 -13.03 1.56
CA ASP A 6 1.70 -14.35 1.19
C ASP A 6 3.10 -14.21 0.58
N VAL A 7 4.15 -14.55 1.33
CA VAL A 7 5.54 -14.45 0.84
C VAL A 7 6.08 -15.78 0.34
N ASN A 8 5.35 -16.88 0.51
CA ASN A 8 5.79 -18.24 0.16
C ASN A 8 4.92 -18.92 -0.92
N ARG A 9 3.85 -18.25 -1.38
CA ARG A 9 2.86 -18.69 -2.35
C ARG A 9 2.02 -19.89 -1.89
N ASP A 10 1.73 -19.99 -0.60
CA ASP A 10 0.84 -21.03 -0.06
C ASP A 10 -0.64 -20.62 0.02
N GLY A 11 -0.95 -19.39 -0.41
CA GLY A 11 -2.28 -18.79 -0.41
C GLY A 11 -2.67 -18.18 0.94
N ARG A 12 -1.74 -18.03 1.89
CA ARG A 12 -2.02 -17.51 3.24
C ARG A 12 -1.15 -16.30 3.51
N ALA A 13 -1.73 -15.29 4.14
CA ALA A 13 -0.95 -14.14 4.57
C ALA A 13 -0.02 -14.50 5.74
N ASP A 14 1.27 -14.30 5.54
CA ASP A 14 2.33 -14.42 6.55
C ASP A 14 2.56 -13.08 7.26
N ILE A 15 3.18 -13.07 8.43
CA ILE A 15 3.59 -11.83 9.10
C ILE A 15 5.01 -11.47 8.68
N VAL A 16 5.19 -10.25 8.16
CA VAL A 16 6.49 -9.66 7.83
C VAL A 16 6.78 -8.51 8.79
N GLY A 17 7.89 -8.59 9.52
CA GLY A 17 8.33 -7.61 10.49
C GLY A 17 9.67 -6.98 10.12
N PHE A 18 9.70 -5.65 10.04
CA PHE A 18 10.93 -4.88 9.85
C PHE A 18 11.46 -4.42 11.22
N ALA A 19 12.51 -5.09 11.69
CA ALA A 19 13.18 -4.90 12.97
C ALA A 19 14.41 -3.97 12.85
N ASN A 20 15.24 -3.90 13.89
CA ASN A 20 16.44 -3.07 13.88
C ASN A 20 17.52 -3.64 12.94
N ASP A 21 17.78 -4.93 13.05
CA ASP A 21 18.82 -5.68 12.36
C ASP A 21 18.37 -6.29 11.02
N GLY A 22 17.08 -6.21 10.69
CA GLY A 22 16.59 -6.61 9.37
C GLY A 22 15.13 -7.03 9.35
N VAL A 23 14.82 -8.02 8.51
CA VAL A 23 13.46 -8.51 8.26
C VAL A 23 13.28 -9.90 8.84
N TYR A 24 12.21 -10.04 9.62
CA TYR A 24 11.73 -11.31 10.16
C TYR A 24 10.41 -11.70 9.51
N VAL A 25 10.23 -13.01 9.27
CA VAL A 25 8.97 -13.57 8.76
C VAL A 25 8.48 -14.67 9.67
N ALA A 26 7.19 -14.61 10.02
CA ALA A 26 6.48 -15.70 10.67
C ALA A 26 5.42 -16.23 9.69
N LEU A 27 5.69 -17.41 9.14
CA LEU A 27 4.79 -18.08 8.19
C LEU A 27 3.48 -18.50 8.84
N SER A 28 2.38 -18.35 8.12
CA SER A 28 1.06 -18.83 8.51
C SER A 28 0.96 -20.34 8.40
N THR A 29 0.38 -20.98 9.40
CA THR A 29 -0.02 -22.40 9.34
C THR A 29 -1.52 -22.55 9.03
N GLY A 30 -2.22 -21.41 8.85
CA GLY A 30 -3.69 -21.22 8.83
C GLY A 30 -4.44 -21.65 10.09
N THR A 31 -3.76 -22.14 11.10
CA THR A 31 -4.29 -22.26 12.48
C THR A 31 -3.51 -21.39 13.47
N GLY A 32 -2.44 -20.74 13.00
CA GLY A 32 -1.54 -19.90 13.77
C GLY A 32 -0.35 -19.45 12.92
N PHE A 33 0.73 -19.07 13.58
CA PHE A 33 1.98 -18.64 12.93
C PHE A 33 3.17 -19.42 13.49
N THR A 34 4.17 -19.64 12.64
CA THR A 34 5.50 -20.09 13.06
C THR A 34 6.21 -19.02 13.89
N ALA A 35 7.30 -19.39 14.58
CA ALA A 35 8.16 -18.39 15.22
C ALA A 35 8.87 -17.54 14.15
N GLY A 36 8.95 -16.22 14.36
CA GLY A 36 9.61 -15.30 13.44
C GLY A 36 11.06 -15.71 13.13
N GLN A 37 11.36 -15.94 11.86
CA GLN A 37 12.68 -16.30 11.36
C GLN A 37 13.33 -15.09 10.71
N PHE A 38 14.64 -14.89 10.92
CA PHE A 38 15.40 -13.84 10.27
C PHE A 38 15.62 -14.20 8.79
N TRP A 39 15.10 -13.39 7.87
CA TRP A 39 15.10 -13.67 6.43
C TRP A 39 16.04 -12.76 5.65
N LEU A 40 16.32 -11.54 6.13
CA LEU A 40 17.17 -10.58 5.42
C LEU A 40 17.80 -9.56 6.37
N GLY A 41 19.10 -9.31 6.24
CA GLY A 41 19.85 -8.29 6.99
C GLY A 41 19.88 -6.91 6.33
N GLU A 42 18.73 -6.44 5.86
CA GLU A 42 18.52 -5.13 5.24
C GLU A 42 17.13 -4.61 5.63
N PHE A 43 16.73 -3.43 5.16
CA PHE A 43 15.42 -2.81 5.47
C PHE A 43 15.16 -2.59 6.97
N GLY A 44 16.22 -2.61 7.80
CA GLY A 44 16.16 -2.41 9.24
C GLY A 44 16.63 -1.02 9.69
N TYR A 45 16.38 -0.69 10.96
CA TYR A 45 16.84 0.59 11.54
C TYR A 45 18.37 0.71 11.53
N ASP A 46 19.07 -0.33 11.99
CA ASP A 46 20.53 -0.45 11.99
C ASP A 46 21.03 -1.16 10.71
N ALA A 47 20.19 -1.97 10.07
CA ALA A 47 20.46 -2.62 8.80
C ALA A 47 19.98 -1.80 7.59
N GLY A 48 20.70 -0.71 7.29
CA GLY A 48 20.43 0.17 6.15
C GLY A 48 19.81 1.52 6.49
N GLY A 49 19.66 1.87 7.77
CA GLY A 49 19.27 3.22 8.17
C GLY A 49 17.79 3.55 7.92
N TRP A 50 16.91 2.54 7.91
CA TRP A 50 15.49 2.75 7.63
C TRP A 50 14.79 3.45 8.80
N ARG A 51 13.89 4.38 8.50
CA ARG A 51 13.28 5.31 9.47
C ARG A 51 11.80 5.40 9.17
N VAL A 52 10.93 5.24 10.16
CA VAL A 52 9.48 5.22 9.92
C VAL A 52 8.94 6.60 9.53
N GLU A 53 9.61 7.65 9.98
CA GLU A 53 9.30 9.05 9.70
C GLU A 53 9.78 9.51 8.30
N LYS A 54 10.53 8.66 7.57
CA LYS A 54 11.03 8.99 6.23
C LYS A 54 10.76 7.92 5.17
N HIS A 55 10.91 6.65 5.56
CA HIS A 55 11.06 5.51 4.66
C HIS A 55 9.93 4.47 4.88
N PRO A 56 8.79 4.64 4.20
CA PRO A 56 7.77 3.59 4.11
C PRO A 56 8.35 2.29 3.54
N ARG A 57 7.83 1.17 4.04
CA ARG A 57 8.11 -0.18 3.55
C ARG A 57 6.78 -0.91 3.45
N THR A 58 6.54 -1.55 2.31
CA THR A 58 5.37 -2.39 2.07
C THR A 58 5.82 -3.73 1.50
N VAL A 59 4.87 -4.66 1.35
CA VAL A 59 5.07 -5.94 0.69
C VAL A 59 4.00 -6.15 -0.37
N ALA A 60 4.40 -6.54 -1.57
CA ALA A 60 3.51 -6.82 -2.69
C ALA A 60 4.25 -7.64 -3.75
N ASP A 61 3.56 -8.48 -4.51
CA ASP A 61 4.17 -9.21 -5.62
C ASP A 61 4.44 -8.25 -6.77
N VAL A 62 5.68 -7.80 -6.93
CA VAL A 62 6.05 -6.84 -7.99
C VAL A 62 6.65 -7.54 -9.20
N ASN A 63 6.96 -8.83 -9.12
CA ASN A 63 7.58 -9.59 -10.20
C ASN A 63 6.62 -10.55 -10.92
N GLY A 64 5.43 -10.78 -10.36
CA GLY A 64 4.36 -11.62 -10.91
C GLY A 64 4.54 -13.11 -10.62
N ASP A 65 5.38 -13.47 -9.65
CA ASP A 65 5.67 -14.86 -9.31
C ASP A 65 4.71 -15.46 -8.26
N GLY A 66 3.77 -14.65 -7.76
CA GLY A 66 2.77 -15.00 -6.77
C GLY A 66 3.24 -14.87 -5.32
N ARG A 67 4.45 -14.35 -5.06
CA ARG A 67 4.97 -14.09 -3.72
C ARG A 67 5.12 -12.60 -3.50
N ALA A 68 4.72 -12.13 -2.33
CA ALA A 68 4.92 -10.75 -1.96
C ALA A 68 6.42 -10.46 -1.74
N ASP A 69 6.93 -9.47 -2.46
CA ASP A 69 8.28 -8.93 -2.36
C ASP A 69 8.31 -7.73 -1.42
N ILE A 70 9.47 -7.37 -0.89
CA ILE A 70 9.64 -6.13 -0.14
C ILE A 70 9.80 -4.97 -1.11
N VAL A 71 9.01 -3.91 -0.92
CA VAL A 71 9.17 -2.62 -1.59
C VAL A 71 9.48 -1.55 -0.54
N GLY A 72 10.66 -0.96 -0.61
CA GLY A 72 11.13 0.06 0.31
C GLY A 72 11.37 1.41 -0.38
N PHE A 73 10.74 2.46 0.14
CA PHE A 73 10.93 3.84 -0.33
C PHE A 73 12.02 4.51 0.49
N ALA A 74 13.25 4.55 -0.04
CA ALA A 74 14.45 5.09 0.59
C ALA A 74 14.60 6.61 0.36
N ASN A 75 15.78 7.17 0.61
CA ASN A 75 16.06 8.59 0.33
C ASN A 75 16.14 8.86 -1.18
N ASP A 76 16.93 8.05 -1.87
CA ASP A 76 17.31 8.16 -3.28
C ASP A 76 16.35 7.48 -4.25
N GLY A 77 15.38 6.72 -3.75
CA GLY A 77 14.36 6.10 -4.59
C GLY A 77 13.78 4.83 -3.98
N VAL A 78 13.44 3.86 -4.83
CA VAL A 78 12.77 2.61 -4.47
C VAL A 78 13.72 1.44 -4.60
N TYR A 79 13.81 0.66 -3.52
CA TYR A 79 14.53 -0.61 -3.46
C TYR A 79 13.53 -1.76 -3.35
N VAL A 80 13.82 -2.86 -4.05
CA VAL A 80 13.02 -4.09 -4.01
C VAL A 80 13.90 -5.27 -3.60
N ALA A 81 13.41 -6.08 -2.66
CA ALA A 81 13.99 -7.38 -2.34
C ALA A 81 12.96 -8.47 -2.62
N LEU A 82 13.28 -9.34 -3.58
CA LEU A 82 12.35 -10.35 -4.08
C LEU A 82 12.24 -11.52 -3.12
N SER A 83 11.04 -12.06 -2.94
CA SER A 83 10.85 -13.26 -2.14
C SER A 83 11.34 -14.52 -2.87
N THR A 84 12.05 -15.37 -2.14
CA THR A 84 12.43 -16.71 -2.60
C THR A 84 11.49 -17.79 -2.05
N GLY A 85 10.51 -17.42 -1.24
CA GLY A 85 9.64 -18.30 -0.47
C GLY A 85 10.26 -18.89 0.81
N THR A 86 11.55 -18.66 1.03
CA THR A 86 12.27 -19.07 2.25
C THR A 86 13.20 -17.97 2.80
N GLY A 87 13.14 -16.79 2.20
CA GLY A 87 14.00 -15.64 2.44
C GLY A 87 13.70 -14.55 1.42
N PHE A 88 14.50 -13.48 1.44
CA PHE A 88 14.48 -12.44 0.42
C PHE A 88 15.85 -12.29 -0.26
N THR A 89 15.88 -11.82 -1.49
CA THR A 89 17.12 -11.38 -2.14
C THR A 89 17.69 -10.14 -1.44
N ALA A 90 18.93 -9.77 -1.76
CA ALA A 90 19.42 -8.43 -1.44
C ALA A 90 18.55 -7.36 -2.12
N GLY A 91 18.40 -6.20 -1.48
CA GLY A 91 17.68 -5.05 -2.03
C GLY A 91 18.36 -4.54 -3.31
N GLN A 92 17.57 -4.38 -4.37
CA GLN A 92 18.02 -3.84 -5.65
C GLN A 92 17.35 -2.49 -5.89
N PHE A 93 18.11 -1.51 -6.37
CA PHE A 93 17.58 -0.20 -6.73
C PHE A 93 16.79 -0.30 -8.04
N TRP A 94 15.48 -0.08 -7.98
CA TRP A 94 14.57 -0.28 -9.11
C TRP A 94 14.09 1.03 -9.74
N LEU A 95 14.07 2.14 -8.98
CA LEU A 95 13.58 3.43 -9.48
C LEU A 95 14.15 4.61 -8.68
N GLY A 96 14.62 5.65 -9.37
CA GLY A 96 15.11 6.91 -8.77
C GLY A 96 14.05 7.98 -8.55
N GLU A 97 12.88 7.58 -8.07
CA GLU A 97 11.72 8.44 -7.76
C GLU A 97 11.01 7.91 -6.49
N PHE A 98 9.95 8.56 -6.03
CA PHE A 98 9.18 8.17 -4.84
C PHE A 98 9.96 8.12 -3.51
N GLY A 99 11.20 8.63 -3.50
CA GLY A 99 12.08 8.68 -2.34
C GLY A 99 11.97 9.98 -1.54
N TYR A 100 12.53 9.97 -0.33
CA TYR A 100 12.52 11.17 0.54
C TYR A 100 13.21 12.36 -0.14
N ASP A 101 14.40 12.16 -0.71
CA ASP A 101 15.12 13.16 -1.48
C ASP A 101 14.77 13.08 -2.98
N ALA A 102 14.57 11.87 -3.51
CA ALA A 102 14.13 11.63 -4.88
C ALA A 102 12.64 11.95 -5.08
N GLY A 103 12.35 13.23 -5.32
CA GLY A 103 11.00 13.75 -5.55
C GLY A 103 10.36 14.40 -4.31
N GLY A 104 11.06 14.47 -3.18
CA GLY A 104 10.58 15.21 -2.01
C GLY A 104 9.40 14.55 -1.29
N TRP A 105 9.30 13.22 -1.34
CA TRP A 105 8.19 12.50 -0.72
C TRP A 105 8.29 12.52 0.80
N ARG A 106 7.16 12.64 1.49
CA ARG A 106 7.09 12.93 2.93
C ARG A 106 6.03 12.06 3.56
N VAL A 107 6.34 11.38 4.67
CA VAL A 107 5.40 10.43 5.28
C VAL A 107 4.16 11.15 5.81
N GLU A 108 4.34 12.37 6.30
CA GLU A 108 3.28 13.23 6.85
C GLU A 108 2.38 13.88 5.78
N LYS A 109 2.67 13.71 4.49
CA LYS A 109 1.87 14.32 3.39
C LYS A 109 1.53 13.37 2.25
N HIS A 110 2.48 12.51 1.90
CA HIS A 110 2.50 11.77 0.64
C HIS A 110 2.52 10.24 0.89
N PRO A 111 1.37 9.62 1.17
CA PRO A 111 1.23 8.18 1.20
C PRO A 111 1.71 7.54 -0.11
N ARG A 112 2.33 6.36 0.03
CA ARG A 112 2.82 5.52 -1.07
C ARG A 112 2.50 4.08 -0.74
N THR A 113 2.07 3.33 -1.73
CA THR A 113 1.72 1.91 -1.61
C THR A 113 2.04 1.17 -2.91
N ALA A 114 1.86 -0.14 -2.92
CA ALA A 114 2.01 -0.99 -4.10
C ALA A 114 0.76 -1.86 -4.30
N ALA A 115 0.19 -1.85 -5.49
CA ALA A 115 -0.95 -2.68 -5.89
C ALA A 115 -1.06 -2.78 -7.42
N ASP A 116 -1.61 -3.85 -7.95
CA ASP A 116 -1.80 -4.03 -9.39
C ASP A 116 -2.93 -3.12 -9.88
N VAL A 117 -2.60 -2.03 -10.57
CA VAL A 117 -3.59 -1.07 -11.09
C VAL A 117 -3.88 -1.30 -12.57
N ASN A 118 -3.15 -2.18 -13.25
CA ASN A 118 -3.26 -2.40 -14.70
C ASN A 118 -3.69 -3.84 -15.08
N ARG A 119 -3.88 -4.70 -14.08
CA ARG A 119 -4.27 -6.12 -14.17
C ARG A 119 -3.25 -6.99 -14.90
N ASP A 120 -1.96 -6.69 -14.78
CA ASP A 120 -0.90 -7.51 -15.36
C ASP A 120 -0.35 -8.59 -14.40
N GLY A 121 -0.88 -8.63 -13.17
CA GLY A 121 -0.50 -9.58 -12.13
C GLY A 121 0.69 -9.11 -11.28
N ARG A 122 1.17 -7.87 -11.48
CA ARG A 122 2.27 -7.29 -10.72
C ARG A 122 1.81 -6.02 -10.05
N ALA A 123 2.23 -5.83 -8.82
CA ALA A 123 1.95 -4.62 -8.07
C ALA A 123 2.76 -3.45 -8.62
N ASP A 124 2.06 -2.36 -8.92
CA ASP A 124 2.59 -1.08 -9.35
C ASP A 124 2.72 -0.14 -8.16
N ILE A 125 3.60 0.85 -8.25
CA ILE A 125 3.68 1.89 -7.22
C ILE A 125 2.57 2.91 -7.44
N VAL A 126 1.81 3.20 -6.39
CA VAL A 126 0.85 4.32 -6.35
C VAL A 126 1.29 5.30 -5.28
N GLY A 127 1.53 6.55 -5.68
CA GLY A 127 1.94 7.63 -4.79
C GLY A 127 0.99 8.82 -4.85
N PHE A 128 0.52 9.27 -3.69
CA PHE A 128 -0.32 10.45 -3.54
C PHE A 128 0.56 11.67 -3.25
N ALA A 129 0.85 12.47 -4.28
CA ALA A 129 1.74 13.62 -4.23
C ALA A 129 1.00 14.91 -3.80
N ASN A 130 1.60 16.08 -4.05
CA ASN A 130 0.97 17.36 -3.75
C ASN A 130 -0.19 17.66 -4.70
N ASP A 131 0.05 17.48 -5.99
CA ASP A 131 -0.81 17.87 -7.11
C ASP A 131 -1.70 16.73 -7.63
N GLY A 132 -1.53 15.51 -7.13
CA GLY A 132 -2.40 14.40 -7.48
C GLY A 132 -1.74 13.04 -7.25
N VAL A 133 -2.13 12.07 -8.07
CA VAL A 133 -1.66 10.68 -8.00
C VAL A 133 -0.70 10.37 -9.13
N TYR A 134 0.45 9.83 -8.75
CA TYR A 134 1.46 9.29 -9.66
C TYR A 134 1.49 7.78 -9.57
N VAL A 135 1.67 7.13 -10.72
CA VAL A 135 1.81 5.67 -10.83
C VAL A 135 3.09 5.32 -11.57
N ALA A 136 3.87 4.40 -11.02
CA ALA A 136 4.99 3.78 -11.71
C ALA A 136 4.70 2.28 -11.87
N LEU A 137 4.54 1.85 -13.12
CA LEU A 137 4.15 0.48 -13.44
C LEU A 137 5.31 -0.48 -13.27
N SER A 138 5.05 -1.68 -12.75
CA SER A 138 6.08 -2.71 -12.64
C SER A 138 6.42 -3.31 -14.00
N THR A 139 7.71 -3.52 -14.23
CA THR A 139 8.22 -4.29 -15.38
C THR A 139 8.60 -5.72 -14.99
N GLY A 140 8.45 -6.08 -13.71
CA GLY A 140 8.89 -7.34 -13.10
C GLY A 140 10.39 -7.41 -12.79
N THR A 141 11.16 -6.40 -13.20
CA THR A 141 12.60 -6.25 -12.93
C THR A 141 13.00 -4.82 -12.56
N GLY A 142 12.00 -3.95 -12.40
CA GLY A 142 12.12 -2.52 -12.19
C GLY A 142 10.73 -1.86 -12.24
N PHE A 143 10.70 -0.54 -12.17
CA PHE A 143 9.47 0.24 -12.40
C PHE A 143 9.68 1.24 -13.55
N THR A 144 8.59 1.62 -14.22
CA THR A 144 8.61 2.76 -15.15
C THR A 144 8.83 4.07 -14.39
N ALA A 145 9.12 5.16 -15.11
CA ALA A 145 9.03 6.50 -14.52
C ALA A 145 7.58 6.78 -14.05
N GLY A 146 7.44 7.52 -12.96
CA GLY A 146 6.15 7.91 -12.41
C GLY A 146 5.35 8.77 -13.39
N GLN A 147 4.16 8.31 -13.76
CA GLN A 147 3.23 9.02 -14.63
C GLN A 147 2.13 9.67 -13.80
N PHE A 148 1.79 10.92 -14.13
CA PHE A 148 0.66 11.61 -13.50
C PHE A 148 -0.66 11.06 -14.02
N TRP A 149 -1.42 10.37 -13.18
CA TRP A 149 -2.63 9.65 -13.56
C TRP A 149 -3.92 10.37 -13.18
N LEU A 150 -3.90 11.20 -12.12
CA LEU A 150 -5.10 11.89 -11.64
C LEU A 150 -4.77 13.16 -10.86
N GLY A 151 -5.43 14.27 -11.17
CA GLY A 151 -5.31 15.56 -10.46
C GLY A 151 -6.24 15.71 -9.25
N GLU A 152 -6.38 14.66 -8.46
CA GLU A 152 -7.19 14.59 -7.23
C GLU A 152 -6.43 13.74 -6.20
N TYR A 153 -6.96 13.60 -4.98
CA TYR A 153 -6.36 12.79 -3.90
C TYR A 153 -4.95 13.25 -3.44
N GLY A 154 -4.51 14.43 -3.87
CA GLY A 154 -3.22 15.03 -3.50
C GLY A 154 -3.32 15.95 -2.29
N TYR A 155 -2.17 16.23 -1.66
CA TYR A 155 -2.11 17.12 -0.49
C TYR A 155 -2.70 18.51 -0.79
N ASN A 156 -2.31 19.13 -1.91
CA ASN A 156 -2.91 20.38 -2.40
C ASN A 156 -4.13 20.11 -3.31
N ALA A 157 -4.07 19.05 -4.13
CA ALA A 157 -5.16 18.66 -5.02
C ALA A 157 -6.29 17.94 -4.27
N GLY A 158 -7.16 18.75 -3.64
CA GLY A 158 -8.32 18.30 -2.87
C GLY A 158 -8.13 18.36 -1.35
N GLY A 159 -6.97 18.80 -0.85
CA GLY A 159 -6.74 19.00 0.59
C GLY A 159 -6.61 17.70 1.38
N TRP A 160 -5.99 16.67 0.80
CA TRP A 160 -5.89 15.35 1.42
C TRP A 160 -4.74 15.28 2.45
N LEU A 161 -5.11 15.43 3.71
CA LEU A 161 -4.25 15.40 4.89
C LEU A 161 -4.11 13.99 5.44
N VAL A 162 -2.91 13.52 5.76
CA VAL A 162 -2.66 12.15 6.26
C VAL A 162 -3.32 11.93 7.63
N GLU A 163 -3.37 12.96 8.44
CA GLU A 163 -3.93 12.96 9.79
C GLU A 163 -5.47 13.01 9.82
N GLN A 164 -6.14 13.25 8.69
CA GLN A 164 -7.61 13.30 8.62
C GLN A 164 -8.19 12.32 7.59
N HIS A 165 -7.50 12.17 6.46
CA HIS A 165 -8.02 11.55 5.25
C HIS A 165 -7.17 10.35 4.81
N PRO A 166 -7.41 9.17 5.41
CA PRO A 166 -6.83 7.93 4.91
C PRO A 166 -7.10 7.75 3.41
N ARG A 167 -6.08 7.24 2.71
CA ARG A 167 -6.13 6.86 1.30
C ARG A 167 -5.54 5.47 1.19
N THR A 168 -6.25 4.58 0.50
CA THR A 168 -5.81 3.22 0.21
C THR A 168 -6.13 2.88 -1.24
N VAL A 169 -5.65 1.72 -1.69
CA VAL A 169 -5.95 1.16 -3.00
C VAL A 169 -6.48 -0.26 -2.84
N ALA A 170 -7.55 -0.60 -3.53
CA ALA A 170 -8.17 -1.92 -3.52
C ALA A 170 -9.10 -2.06 -4.72
N ASP A 171 -9.28 -3.28 -5.25
CA ASP A 171 -10.26 -3.53 -6.32
C ASP A 171 -11.68 -3.50 -5.73
N VAL A 172 -12.41 -2.41 -5.89
CA VAL A 172 -13.76 -2.25 -5.32
C VAL A 172 -14.86 -2.60 -6.32
N ASN A 173 -14.51 -2.85 -7.59
CA ASN A 173 -15.47 -3.10 -8.66
C ASN A 173 -15.39 -4.52 -9.24
N GLY A 174 -14.36 -5.29 -8.89
CA GLY A 174 -14.14 -6.69 -9.26
C GLY A 174 -13.52 -6.87 -10.64
N ASP A 175 -12.91 -5.83 -11.20
CA ASP A 175 -12.29 -5.87 -12.52
C ASP A 175 -10.84 -6.35 -12.50
N GLY A 176 -10.28 -6.62 -11.32
CA GLY A 176 -8.92 -7.07 -11.09
C GLY A 176 -7.88 -5.95 -11.02
N ARG A 177 -8.30 -4.68 -11.05
CA ARG A 177 -7.41 -3.52 -10.89
C ARG A 177 -7.69 -2.85 -9.57
N ALA A 178 -6.65 -2.48 -8.85
CA ALA A 178 -6.79 -1.70 -7.64
C ALA A 178 -7.26 -0.27 -7.99
N ASP A 179 -8.37 0.13 -7.38
CA ASP A 179 -8.95 1.46 -7.46
C ASP A 179 -8.47 2.31 -6.27
N ILE A 180 -8.55 3.64 -6.39
CA ILE A 180 -8.30 4.53 -5.25
C ILE A 180 -9.55 4.62 -4.38
N VAL A 181 -9.37 4.42 -3.08
CA VAL A 181 -10.38 4.68 -2.05
C VAL A 181 -9.86 5.76 -1.10
N GLY A 182 -10.59 6.88 -1.01
CA GLY A 182 -10.26 7.98 -0.12
C GLY A 182 -11.37 8.28 0.88
N PHE A 183 -11.01 8.33 2.15
CA PHE A 183 -11.90 8.71 3.24
C PHE A 183 -11.81 10.23 3.46
N ALA A 184 -12.66 10.99 2.77
CA ALA A 184 -12.64 12.45 2.77
C ALA A 184 -13.43 13.05 3.95
N ASN A 185 -13.57 14.38 3.98
CA ASN A 185 -14.42 15.07 4.96
C ASN A 185 -15.88 14.63 4.92
N GLY A 186 -16.45 14.46 3.72
CA GLY A 186 -17.87 14.18 3.52
C GLY A 186 -18.22 12.70 3.45
N GLY A 187 -17.23 11.81 3.43
CA GLY A 187 -17.41 10.36 3.32
C GLY A 187 -16.42 9.72 2.37
N VAL A 188 -16.78 8.58 1.78
CA VAL A 188 -15.87 7.80 0.91
C VAL A 188 -16.00 8.25 -0.55
N TYR A 189 -14.85 8.54 -1.16
CA TYR A 189 -14.70 8.83 -2.58
C TYR A 189 -13.85 7.76 -3.26
N VAL A 190 -14.31 7.29 -4.42
CA VAL A 190 -13.63 6.26 -5.20
C VAL A 190 -13.27 6.76 -6.58
N ALA A 191 -12.03 6.53 -7.02
CA ALA A 191 -11.59 6.73 -8.38
C ALA A 191 -11.16 5.38 -8.97
N LEU A 192 -11.87 4.94 -10.00
CA LEU A 192 -11.67 3.61 -10.59
C LEU A 192 -10.46 3.61 -11.50
N SER A 193 -9.66 2.53 -11.46
CA SER A 193 -8.57 2.36 -12.41
C SER A 193 -9.09 2.03 -13.81
N THR A 194 -8.47 2.66 -14.80
CA THR A 194 -8.66 2.32 -16.22
C THR A 194 -7.53 1.46 -16.76
N GLY A 195 -6.52 1.14 -15.93
CA GLY A 195 -5.27 0.49 -16.32
C GLY A 195 -4.25 1.40 -16.99
N THR A 196 -4.61 2.66 -17.24
CA THR A 196 -3.71 3.69 -17.80
C THR A 196 -3.87 5.06 -17.13
N GLY A 197 -4.68 5.11 -16.08
CA GLY A 197 -5.14 6.31 -15.39
C GLY A 197 -6.21 5.94 -14.36
N PHE A 198 -6.75 6.95 -13.68
CA PHE A 198 -7.93 6.79 -12.83
C PHE A 198 -9.08 7.67 -13.33
N THR A 199 -10.32 7.28 -13.07
CA THR A 199 -11.48 8.16 -13.27
C THR A 199 -11.45 9.33 -12.29
N ALA A 200 -12.28 10.35 -12.52
CA ALA A 200 -12.54 11.36 -11.49
C ALA A 200 -13.15 10.70 -10.24
N GLY A 201 -12.81 11.21 -9.05
CA GLY A 201 -13.32 10.70 -7.78
C GLY A 201 -14.84 10.84 -7.69
N GLN A 202 -15.53 9.73 -7.47
CA GLN A 202 -16.97 9.70 -7.29
C GLN A 202 -17.31 9.51 -5.82
N PHE A 203 -18.28 10.28 -5.33
CA PHE A 203 -18.81 10.10 -3.99
C PHE A 203 -19.65 8.81 -3.92
N TRP A 204 -19.24 7.86 -3.07
CA TRP A 204 -19.89 6.55 -2.98
C TRP A 204 -20.69 6.38 -1.70
N LEU A 205 -20.26 6.99 -0.59
CA LEU A 205 -20.84 6.73 0.72
C LEU A 205 -20.75 7.94 1.63
N TYR A 206 -21.90 8.31 2.24
CA TYR A 206 -22.00 9.35 3.26
C TYR A 206 -21.68 8.81 4.66
N GLU A 207 -20.52 8.19 4.81
CA GLU A 207 -20.06 7.61 6.08
C GLU A 207 -18.53 7.46 6.06
N PHE A 208 -17.92 7.09 7.18
CA PHE A 208 -16.47 6.92 7.33
C PHE A 208 -15.61 8.17 7.09
N GLY A 209 -16.23 9.34 6.91
CA GLY A 209 -15.55 10.60 6.68
C GLY A 209 -15.30 11.40 7.96
N TYR A 210 -14.39 12.38 7.86
CA TYR A 210 -13.96 13.18 9.02
C TYR A 210 -15.12 13.96 9.65
N SER A 211 -16.03 14.53 8.85
CA SER A 211 -17.20 15.28 9.35
C SER A 211 -18.22 14.38 10.05
N GLN A 212 -18.17 13.06 9.82
CA GLN A 212 -18.98 12.07 10.51
C GLN A 212 -18.34 11.58 11.82
N GLY A 213 -17.22 12.18 12.27
CA GLY A 213 -16.53 11.83 13.51
C GLY A 213 -15.48 10.72 13.38
N TRP A 214 -15.09 10.37 12.15
CA TRP A 214 -14.04 9.38 11.91
C TRP A 214 -12.66 10.02 11.92
N HIS A 215 -11.86 9.74 12.95
CA HIS A 215 -10.54 10.32 13.17
C HIS A 215 -9.44 9.26 13.08
N VAL A 216 -8.28 9.59 12.49
CA VAL A 216 -7.23 8.60 12.17
C VAL A 216 -6.62 7.98 13.41
N GLU A 217 -6.51 8.75 14.49
CA GLU A 217 -5.93 8.35 15.76
C GLU A 217 -6.85 7.46 16.61
N MET A 218 -8.14 7.37 16.27
CA MET A 218 -9.13 6.59 17.00
C MET A 218 -9.75 5.47 16.16
N HIS A 219 -9.97 5.72 14.87
CA HIS A 219 -10.83 4.90 14.02
C HIS A 219 -10.08 4.44 12.76
N PRO A 220 -9.34 3.31 12.84
CA PRO A 220 -8.76 2.65 11.68
C PRO A 220 -9.83 2.38 10.61
N ARG A 221 -9.48 2.65 9.36
CA ARG A 221 -10.34 2.46 8.18
C ARG A 221 -9.53 1.85 7.04
N THR A 222 -10.12 0.93 6.30
CA THR A 222 -9.48 0.25 5.17
C THR A 222 -10.52 -0.22 4.15
N ALA A 223 -10.04 -0.73 3.01
CA ALA A 223 -10.84 -1.47 2.04
C ALA A 223 -10.22 -2.86 1.84
N ALA A 224 -11.03 -3.92 1.93
CA ALA A 224 -10.61 -5.31 1.70
C ALA A 224 -11.83 -6.20 1.42
N ASP A 225 -11.67 -7.24 0.60
CA ASP A 225 -12.73 -8.24 0.38
C ASP A 225 -12.84 -9.12 1.63
N ILE A 226 -13.95 -9.02 2.35
CA ILE A 226 -14.21 -9.83 3.54
C ILE A 226 -15.32 -10.86 3.35
N ASN A 227 -16.01 -10.81 2.21
CA ASN A 227 -17.13 -11.68 1.91
C ASN A 227 -16.81 -12.71 0.80
N GLY A 228 -15.65 -12.59 0.16
CA GLY A 228 -15.12 -13.51 -0.84
C GLY A 228 -15.71 -13.32 -2.23
N ASN A 229 -16.29 -12.16 -2.54
CA ASN A 229 -16.87 -11.89 -3.86
C ASN A 229 -15.88 -11.30 -4.87
N GLY A 230 -14.62 -11.10 -4.47
CA GLY A 230 -13.57 -10.52 -5.30
C GLY A 230 -13.62 -9.00 -5.40
N ARG A 231 -14.42 -8.33 -4.56
CA ARG A 231 -14.53 -6.87 -4.48
C ARG A 231 -14.26 -6.43 -3.05
N ALA A 232 -13.46 -5.39 -2.90
CA ALA A 232 -13.15 -4.83 -1.61
C ALA A 232 -14.35 -4.10 -1.01
N ASP A 233 -14.65 -4.46 0.24
CA ASP A 233 -15.64 -3.81 1.08
C ASP A 233 -15.00 -2.66 1.86
N ILE A 234 -15.80 -1.68 2.30
CA ILE A 234 -15.31 -0.61 3.17
C ILE A 234 -15.46 -1.04 4.63
N ILE A 235 -14.38 -0.92 5.39
CA ILE A 235 -14.29 -1.36 6.79
C ILE A 235 -13.81 -0.19 7.64
N GLY A 236 -14.52 0.08 8.74
CA GLY A 236 -14.08 1.03 9.76
C GLY A 236 -14.29 0.48 11.15
N PHE A 237 -13.36 0.76 12.06
CA PHE A 237 -13.47 0.41 13.48
C PHE A 237 -13.87 1.67 14.24
N GLY A 238 -15.17 1.84 14.47
CA GLY A 238 -15.76 2.95 15.21
C GLY A 238 -15.77 2.74 16.72
N ASN A 239 -16.39 3.67 17.45
CA ASN A 239 -16.48 3.63 18.91
C ASN A 239 -17.24 2.40 19.44
N ASP A 240 -18.21 1.89 18.68
CA ASP A 240 -19.13 0.84 19.10
C ASP A 240 -18.82 -0.53 18.47
N GLY A 241 -17.80 -0.62 17.61
CA GLY A 241 -17.42 -1.87 16.95
C GLY A 241 -16.87 -1.67 15.54
N ALA A 242 -16.86 -2.76 14.77
CA ALA A 242 -16.52 -2.72 13.35
C ALA A 242 -17.78 -2.48 12.50
N ASP A 243 -17.75 -1.42 11.70
CA ASP A 243 -18.74 -1.09 10.70
C ASP A 243 -18.23 -1.51 9.32
N VAL A 244 -19.06 -2.25 8.58
CA VAL A 244 -18.73 -2.76 7.25
C VAL A 244 -19.81 -2.36 6.27
N GLN A 245 -19.40 -1.75 5.17
CA GLN A 245 -20.25 -1.57 4.00
C GLN A 245 -19.85 -2.57 2.91
N LEU A 246 -20.75 -3.51 2.64
CA LEU A 246 -20.56 -4.53 1.61
C LEU A 246 -20.87 -3.98 0.20
N TYR A 247 -20.06 -4.35 -0.79
CA TYR A 247 -20.21 -3.96 -2.20
C TYR A 247 -20.34 -5.14 -3.18
#